data_AF-A0A2X2IZS7-F1
#
_entry.id   AF-A0A2X2IZS7-F1
#
_cell.length_a   1.000
_cell.length_b   1.000
_cell.length_c   1.000
_cell.angle_alpha   90.00
_cell.angle_beta   90.00
_cell.angle_gamma   90.00
#
_symmetry.space_group_name_H-M   'P 1'
#
loop_
_entity.id
_entity.type
_entity.pdbx_description
1 polymer ?
#
loop_
_entity_poly.entity_id
_entity_poly.type
_entity_poly.pdbx_seq_one_letter_code
_entity_poly.pdbx_strand_id
1 'polypeptide(L)'
;MISIVYIYCYSNWVKTPFINKNKPTPVDEAASLAWFLENVFYKVASEIQSFIDDELDVDTEEVKQLIELGFWPGGDRDGNPNVSVDSTKKVAALLRTILFRCYYRDFRIVRRRITFRGVEEYMENLQTLFYENSFNPVEHPADETDNIITNLKAIKNVLEEYHNGLFVEIVDDLLRKVMTFGCFFTTLDIRQDSRILREATNYLIQHNQEKTGMPLDYLELSENDKQKALKFKELDLTVGEDADPLTKDTSGVIKLLKEIQRSGSERAAQRFIISNCQQASDILGLRQLFLWSGWKKDALTIDFVPLFETVDDLTRAADVMKTLYSNKEYKAHLKRRGNKQTIMLGYSDSTKDGGYLMANWSIYRAKIELTAISREYDVDLVFFDGRGGPPARGGGKTQRFYASMGKEIANDHIQLTIQGQTISSQYGSLDTARFNIEQLLHAGIISDLKQRVGDTLTKHQQEIIDKLAELSHHKFMDLRTNELFLPYLETMSPLKALSSINISSRPVKRNSGRELRLEDLRAISFVTSWSQLKQNIPGFYGVGTALQWAEKK
;
A
#
# COMPACT_ATOMS: atom_id res chain seq x y z
N MET A 1 -46.59 5.24 3.53
CA MET A 1 -45.22 5.76 3.30
C MET A 1 -44.80 6.44 4.59
N ILE A 2 -43.61 6.17 5.16
CA ILE A 2 -43.18 6.38 6.57
C ILE A 2 -43.46 5.16 7.47
N SER A 3 -42.58 4.17 7.43
CA SER A 3 -42.43 3.16 8.50
C SER A 3 -41.08 2.44 8.45
N ILE A 4 -40.42 2.42 7.29
CA ILE A 4 -39.10 1.77 7.11
C ILE A 4 -37.94 2.66 7.63
N VAL A 5 -38.05 3.99 7.52
CA VAL A 5 -37.01 4.93 8.01
C VAL A 5 -36.91 4.93 9.55
N TYR A 6 -38.04 4.78 10.26
CA TYR A 6 -38.03 4.76 11.73
C TYR A 6 -37.37 3.50 12.30
N ILE A 7 -37.54 2.34 11.67
CA ILE A 7 -36.99 1.06 12.16
C ILE A 7 -35.46 1.02 12.03
N TYR A 8 -34.90 1.56 10.93
CA TYR A 8 -33.44 1.64 10.73
C TYR A 8 -32.74 2.68 11.62
N CYS A 9 -33.42 3.79 11.96
CA CYS A 9 -32.89 4.74 12.93
C CYS A 9 -32.94 4.18 14.37
N TYR A 10 -34.01 3.45 14.73
CA TYR A 10 -34.18 2.90 16.08
C TYR A 10 -33.18 1.76 16.38
N SER A 11 -32.86 0.90 15.41
CA SER A 11 -31.87 -0.17 15.59
C SER A 11 -30.46 0.38 15.82
N ASN A 12 -30.05 1.37 15.04
CA ASN A 12 -28.75 2.02 15.15
C ASN A 12 -28.63 2.81 16.47
N TRP A 13 -29.63 3.61 16.85
CA TRP A 13 -29.53 4.48 18.04
C TRP A 13 -29.76 3.79 19.38
N VAL A 14 -30.58 2.74 19.46
CA VAL A 14 -31.04 2.18 20.75
C VAL A 14 -30.37 0.85 21.13
N LYS A 15 -29.85 0.08 20.16
CA LYS A 15 -29.37 -1.29 20.42
C LYS A 15 -27.96 -1.58 19.95
N THR A 16 -27.38 -0.74 19.10
CA THR A 16 -26.05 -0.98 18.54
C THR A 16 -25.03 -0.10 19.27
N PRO A 17 -24.14 -0.65 20.12
CA PRO A 17 -23.15 0.16 20.81
C PRO A 17 -22.17 0.79 19.81
N PHE A 18 -22.11 2.12 19.78
CA PHE A 18 -21.15 2.88 18.96
C PHE A 18 -19.74 2.96 19.58
N ILE A 19 -19.56 2.44 20.79
CA ILE A 19 -18.33 2.55 21.58
C ILE A 19 -17.75 1.16 21.78
N ASN A 20 -16.54 0.95 21.26
CA ASN A 20 -15.80 -0.28 21.47
C ASN A 20 -15.35 -0.41 22.92
N LYS A 21 -15.78 -1.49 23.58
CA LYS A 21 -15.36 -1.80 24.95
C LYS A 21 -13.88 -2.19 25.05
N ASN A 22 -13.34 -2.81 23.99
CA ASN A 22 -11.96 -3.27 23.91
C ASN A 22 -11.25 -2.64 22.71
N LYS A 23 -9.91 -2.54 22.75
CA LYS A 23 -9.12 -2.17 21.57
C LYS A 23 -9.32 -3.22 20.48
N PRO A 24 -9.58 -2.82 19.22
CA PRO A 24 -9.68 -3.78 18.13
C PRO A 24 -8.32 -4.43 17.89
N THR A 25 -8.32 -5.73 17.55
CA THR A 25 -7.11 -6.39 17.06
C THR A 25 -6.86 -6.01 15.60
N PRO A 26 -5.64 -6.22 15.05
CA PRO A 26 -5.40 -6.00 13.62
C PRO A 26 -6.30 -6.84 12.71
N VAL A 27 -6.71 -8.03 13.16
CA VAL A 27 -7.64 -8.89 12.42
C VAL A 27 -9.06 -8.31 12.43
N ASP A 28 -9.50 -7.70 13.54
CA ASP A 28 -10.80 -7.01 13.61
C ASP A 28 -10.82 -5.78 12.69
N GLU A 29 -9.73 -5.01 12.67
CA GLU A 29 -9.58 -3.87 11.74
C GLU A 29 -9.63 -4.34 10.28
N ALA A 30 -8.94 -5.44 9.96
CA ALA A 30 -8.96 -6.05 8.64
C ALA A 30 -10.38 -6.51 8.25
N ALA A 31 -11.09 -7.21 9.14
CA ALA A 31 -12.44 -7.69 8.89
C ALA A 31 -13.43 -6.55 8.65
N SER A 32 -13.32 -5.45 9.41
CA SER A 32 -14.16 -4.27 9.21
C SER A 32 -13.94 -3.63 7.84
N LEU A 33 -12.68 -3.53 7.38
CA LEU A 33 -12.35 -2.94 6.09
C LEU A 33 -12.64 -3.88 4.92
N ALA A 34 -12.53 -5.20 5.12
CA ALA A 34 -12.87 -6.20 4.12
C ALA A 34 -14.36 -6.16 3.72
N TRP A 35 -15.23 -5.59 4.57
CA TRP A 35 -16.62 -5.32 4.19
C TRP A 35 -16.73 -4.42 2.94
N PHE A 36 -15.90 -3.37 2.84
CA PHE A 36 -15.88 -2.50 1.65
C PHE A 36 -15.34 -3.25 0.44
N LEU A 37 -14.36 -4.14 0.63
CA LEU A 37 -13.86 -4.99 -0.46
C LEU A 37 -15.00 -5.85 -1.02
N GLU A 38 -15.69 -6.58 -0.15
CA GLU A 38 -16.75 -7.52 -0.53
C GLU A 38 -17.98 -6.82 -1.14
N ASN A 39 -18.42 -5.71 -0.55
CA ASN A 39 -19.73 -5.12 -0.86
C ASN A 39 -19.63 -3.92 -1.81
N VAL A 40 -18.43 -3.38 -2.03
CA VAL A 40 -18.22 -2.21 -2.89
C VAL A 40 -17.15 -2.49 -3.94
N PHE A 41 -15.89 -2.68 -3.56
CA PHE A 41 -14.79 -2.71 -4.52
C PHE A 41 -14.83 -3.92 -5.45
N TYR A 42 -15.23 -5.11 -4.97
CA TYR A 42 -15.35 -6.30 -5.82
C TYR A 42 -16.25 -6.02 -7.02
N LYS A 43 -17.42 -5.42 -6.77
CA LYS A 43 -18.40 -5.08 -7.79
C LYS A 43 -17.93 -3.90 -8.67
N VAL A 44 -17.52 -2.80 -8.05
CA VAL A 44 -17.17 -1.59 -8.80
C VAL A 44 -15.92 -1.79 -9.67
N ALA A 45 -14.87 -2.42 -9.14
CA ALA A 45 -13.65 -2.64 -9.91
C ALA A 45 -13.88 -3.59 -11.09
N SER A 46 -14.66 -4.67 -10.90
CA SER A 46 -15.01 -5.57 -12.00
C SER A 46 -15.90 -4.91 -13.04
N GLU A 47 -16.92 -4.14 -12.64
CA GLU A 47 -17.78 -3.42 -13.58
C GLU A 47 -17.01 -2.38 -14.40
N ILE A 48 -16.07 -1.63 -13.79
CA ILE A 48 -15.25 -0.66 -14.53
C ILE A 48 -14.31 -1.38 -15.49
N GLN A 49 -13.66 -2.47 -15.06
CA GLN A 49 -12.80 -3.27 -15.93
C GLN A 49 -13.59 -3.80 -17.13
N SER A 50 -14.72 -4.49 -16.89
CA SER A 50 -15.57 -5.01 -17.96
C SER A 50 -16.04 -3.92 -18.92
N PHE A 51 -16.44 -2.75 -18.41
CA PHE A 51 -16.83 -1.63 -19.25
C PHE A 51 -15.70 -1.17 -20.18
N ILE A 52 -14.48 -1.05 -19.66
CA ILE A 52 -13.32 -0.63 -20.47
C ILE A 52 -12.94 -1.72 -21.48
N ASP A 53 -12.94 -2.98 -21.07
CA ASP A 53 -12.63 -4.10 -21.97
C ASP A 53 -13.64 -4.15 -23.12
N ASP A 54 -14.94 -3.98 -22.84
CA ASP A 54 -16.01 -3.97 -23.84
C ASP A 54 -15.88 -2.76 -24.80
N GLU A 55 -15.59 -1.56 -24.28
CA GLU A 55 -15.41 -0.35 -25.11
C GLU A 55 -14.13 -0.37 -25.96
N LEU A 56 -13.10 -1.11 -25.53
CA LEU A 56 -11.83 -1.25 -26.24
C LEU A 56 -11.73 -2.54 -27.08
N ASP A 57 -12.77 -3.36 -27.10
CA ASP A 57 -12.80 -4.66 -27.79
C ASP A 57 -11.62 -5.57 -27.38
N VAL A 58 -11.30 -5.55 -26.08
CA VAL A 58 -10.23 -6.37 -25.49
C VAL A 58 -10.74 -7.79 -25.32
N ASP A 59 -10.05 -8.76 -25.93
CA ASP A 59 -10.35 -10.17 -25.70
C ASP A 59 -10.23 -10.50 -24.21
N THR A 60 -11.21 -11.25 -23.70
CA THR A 60 -11.15 -11.87 -22.37
C THR A 60 -9.82 -12.55 -22.07
N GLU A 61 -9.13 -13.11 -23.06
CA GLU A 61 -7.82 -13.75 -22.85
C GLU A 61 -6.65 -12.76 -22.72
N GLU A 62 -6.83 -11.51 -23.14
CA GLU A 62 -5.83 -10.43 -23.11
C GLU A 62 -6.09 -9.39 -22.01
N VAL A 63 -7.09 -9.63 -21.14
CA VAL A 63 -7.48 -8.69 -20.07
C VAL A 63 -6.29 -8.35 -19.20
N LYS A 64 -5.80 -7.12 -19.38
CA LYS A 64 -4.82 -6.52 -18.47
C LYS A 64 -5.57 -5.88 -17.32
N GLN A 65 -5.21 -6.25 -16.10
CA GLN A 65 -5.81 -5.65 -14.93
C GLN A 65 -5.46 -4.16 -14.83
N LEU A 66 -6.48 -3.31 -14.99
CA LEU A 66 -6.37 -1.85 -14.91
C LEU A 66 -6.46 -1.36 -13.46
N ILE A 67 -7.21 -2.09 -12.62
CA ILE A 67 -7.47 -1.73 -11.24
C ILE A 67 -6.91 -2.81 -10.31
N GLU A 68 -5.91 -2.45 -9.52
CA GLU A 68 -5.35 -3.29 -8.47
C GLU A 68 -5.73 -2.76 -7.10
N LEU A 69 -6.12 -3.67 -6.20
CA LEU A 69 -6.44 -3.34 -4.82
C LEU A 69 -5.26 -3.76 -3.94
N GLY A 70 -4.77 -2.84 -3.10
CA GLY A 70 -3.80 -3.14 -2.04
C GLY A 70 -4.44 -3.09 -0.64
N PHE A 71 -3.87 -3.85 0.29
CA PHE A 71 -4.35 -3.96 1.67
C PHE A 71 -3.19 -3.90 2.66
N TRP A 72 -3.33 -3.06 3.68
CA TRP A 72 -2.33 -2.85 4.74
C TRP A 72 -2.70 -3.44 6.10
N PRO A 73 -3.99 -3.50 6.53
CA PRO A 73 -4.34 -4.13 7.79
C PRO A 73 -3.84 -5.58 7.83
N GLY A 74 -3.11 -5.94 8.90
CA GLY A 74 -2.46 -7.25 9.03
C GLY A 74 -1.08 -7.36 8.39
N GLY A 75 -0.65 -6.43 7.53
CA GLY A 75 0.68 -6.42 6.90
C GLY A 75 1.61 -5.30 7.41
N ASP A 76 1.05 -4.11 7.67
CA ASP A 76 1.80 -2.95 8.17
C ASP A 76 2.07 -3.06 9.68
N ARG A 77 3.34 -3.38 9.99
CA ARG A 77 3.87 -3.65 11.33
C ARG A 77 4.80 -2.55 11.87
N ASP A 78 5.04 -1.49 11.10
CA ASP A 78 5.88 -0.36 11.52
C ASP A 78 5.35 0.23 12.82
N GLY A 79 6.10 -0.04 13.90
CA GLY A 79 5.78 0.23 15.31
C GLY A 79 4.32 -0.06 15.68
N ASN A 80 3.80 -1.17 15.17
CA ASN A 80 2.61 -1.83 15.68
C ASN A 80 2.96 -3.24 16.15
N PRO A 81 3.32 -3.45 17.43
CA PRO A 81 3.70 -4.77 17.93
C PRO A 81 2.54 -5.77 17.94
N ASN A 82 1.30 -5.32 17.75
CA ASN A 82 0.13 -6.20 17.69
C ASN A 82 -0.02 -6.88 16.32
N VAL A 83 0.66 -6.39 15.27
CA VAL A 83 0.72 -7.06 13.97
C VAL A 83 1.86 -8.06 14.02
N SER A 84 1.51 -9.34 14.15
CA SER A 84 2.41 -10.48 14.16
C SER A 84 2.27 -11.33 12.90
N VAL A 85 3.22 -12.24 12.67
CA VAL A 85 3.13 -13.32 11.66
C VAL A 85 1.76 -14.02 11.67
N ASP A 86 1.25 -14.40 12.85
CA ASP A 86 -0.05 -15.05 12.99
C ASP A 86 -1.21 -14.15 12.53
N SER A 87 -1.18 -12.86 12.90
CA SER A 87 -2.18 -11.91 12.44
C SER A 87 -2.15 -11.72 10.92
N THR A 88 -0.95 -11.68 10.32
CA THR A 88 -0.77 -11.61 8.86
C THR A 88 -1.34 -12.85 8.17
N LYS A 89 -1.04 -14.05 8.68
CA LYS A 89 -1.57 -15.33 8.17
C LYS A 89 -3.10 -15.34 8.23
N LYS A 90 -3.68 -14.94 9.35
CA LYS A 90 -5.15 -14.84 9.54
C LYS A 90 -5.80 -13.87 8.58
N VAL A 91 -5.19 -12.69 8.35
CA VAL A 91 -5.75 -11.72 7.39
C VAL A 91 -5.66 -12.22 5.96
N ALA A 92 -4.55 -12.85 5.54
CA ALA A 92 -4.45 -13.45 4.21
C ALA A 92 -5.54 -14.52 3.98
N ALA A 93 -5.76 -15.40 4.96
CA ALA A 93 -6.82 -16.40 4.91
C ALA A 93 -8.23 -15.78 4.88
N LEU A 94 -8.46 -14.70 5.64
CA LEU A 94 -9.71 -13.95 5.63
C LEU A 94 -10.02 -13.36 4.26
N LEU A 95 -9.05 -12.68 3.64
CA LEU A 95 -9.20 -12.07 2.31
C LEU A 95 -9.55 -13.12 1.25
N ARG A 96 -8.83 -14.24 1.24
CA ARG A 96 -9.15 -15.39 0.38
C ARG A 96 -10.58 -15.88 0.60
N THR A 97 -10.96 -16.15 1.85
CA THR A 97 -12.28 -16.69 2.19
C THR A 97 -13.41 -15.78 1.71
N ILE A 98 -13.25 -14.46 1.88
CA ILE A 98 -14.24 -13.47 1.44
C ILE A 98 -14.34 -13.46 -0.08
N LEU A 99 -13.22 -13.50 -0.81
CA LEU A 99 -13.24 -13.56 -2.27
C LEU A 99 -13.98 -14.79 -2.78
N PHE A 100 -13.70 -15.97 -2.21
CA PHE A 100 -14.39 -17.19 -2.61
C PHE A 100 -15.90 -17.13 -2.36
N ARG A 101 -16.35 -16.45 -1.30
CA ARG A 101 -17.78 -16.16 -1.09
C ARG A 101 -18.35 -15.24 -2.18
N CYS A 102 -17.56 -14.31 -2.71
CA CYS A 102 -17.95 -13.50 -3.87
C CYS A 102 -18.11 -14.39 -5.11
N TYR A 103 -17.10 -15.21 -5.44
CA TYR A 103 -17.18 -16.14 -6.56
C TYR A 103 -18.33 -17.14 -6.43
N TYR A 104 -18.56 -17.68 -5.23
CA TYR A 104 -19.68 -18.60 -5.01
C TYR A 104 -21.04 -17.94 -5.25
N ARG A 105 -21.21 -16.66 -4.87
CA ARG A 105 -22.43 -15.90 -5.16
C ARG A 105 -22.63 -15.70 -6.67
N ASP A 106 -21.58 -15.34 -7.40
CA ASP A 106 -21.63 -15.15 -8.86
C ASP A 106 -21.83 -16.48 -9.60
N PHE A 107 -21.12 -17.53 -9.19
CA PHE A 107 -21.26 -18.87 -9.73
C PHE A 107 -22.68 -19.45 -9.57
N ARG A 108 -23.39 -19.10 -8.48
CA ARG A 108 -24.79 -19.50 -8.33
C ARG A 108 -25.70 -18.92 -9.42
N ILE A 109 -25.34 -17.78 -10.00
CA ILE A 109 -26.05 -17.19 -11.14
C ILE A 109 -25.75 -18.01 -12.40
N VAL A 110 -24.46 -18.28 -12.66
CA VAL A 110 -23.97 -19.15 -13.76
C VAL A 110 -24.72 -20.49 -13.74
N ARG A 111 -24.65 -21.23 -12.63
CA ARG A 111 -25.28 -22.56 -12.46
C ARG A 111 -26.80 -22.53 -12.64
N ARG A 112 -27.48 -21.45 -12.24
CA ARG A 112 -28.95 -21.33 -12.37
C ARG A 112 -29.38 -21.05 -13.81
N ARG A 113 -28.57 -20.33 -14.57
CA ARG A 113 -28.89 -19.90 -15.94
C ARG A 113 -28.45 -20.91 -16.99
N ILE A 114 -27.36 -21.62 -16.72
CA ILE A 114 -26.74 -22.55 -17.66
C ILE A 114 -27.07 -23.98 -17.22
N THR A 115 -28.03 -24.60 -17.89
CA THR A 115 -28.48 -25.97 -17.63
C THR A 115 -28.40 -26.86 -18.88
N PHE A 116 -27.52 -26.50 -19.82
CA PHE A 116 -27.33 -27.23 -21.06
C PHE A 116 -26.55 -28.53 -20.84
N ARG A 117 -26.60 -29.43 -21.82
CA ARG A 117 -25.81 -30.66 -21.80
C ARG A 117 -24.37 -30.37 -22.19
N GLY A 118 -23.42 -31.05 -21.53
CA GLY A 118 -21.99 -30.95 -21.78
C GLY A 118 -21.24 -30.04 -20.80
N VAL A 119 -21.93 -29.36 -19.88
CA VAL A 119 -21.29 -28.48 -18.88
C VAL A 119 -21.26 -29.09 -17.47
N GLU A 120 -21.91 -30.24 -17.27
CA GLU A 120 -22.22 -30.78 -15.95
C GLU A 120 -20.97 -31.04 -15.10
N GLU A 121 -19.94 -31.66 -15.69
CA GLU A 121 -18.67 -31.95 -15.02
C GLU A 121 -17.97 -30.68 -14.54
N TYR A 122 -17.83 -29.69 -15.44
CA TYR A 122 -17.17 -28.42 -15.14
C TYR A 122 -17.94 -27.61 -14.08
N MET A 123 -19.27 -27.66 -14.11
CA MET A 123 -20.12 -27.03 -13.10
C MET A 123 -19.98 -27.70 -11.73
N GLU A 124 -19.87 -29.02 -11.67
CA GLU A 124 -19.68 -29.74 -10.40
C GLU A 124 -18.30 -29.42 -9.80
N ASN A 125 -17.25 -29.44 -10.62
CA ASN A 125 -15.89 -29.07 -10.20
C ASN A 125 -15.86 -27.66 -9.59
N LEU A 126 -16.43 -26.67 -10.29
CA LEU A 126 -16.50 -25.29 -9.80
C LEU A 126 -17.35 -25.17 -8.53
N GLN A 127 -18.46 -25.92 -8.43
CA GLN A 127 -19.29 -25.91 -7.23
C GLN A 127 -18.50 -26.37 -6.00
N THR A 128 -17.84 -27.52 -6.09
CA THR A 128 -17.05 -28.08 -4.98
C THR A 128 -15.93 -27.12 -4.62
N LEU A 129 -15.17 -26.64 -5.60
CA LEU A 129 -14.04 -25.74 -5.40
C LEU A 129 -14.47 -24.45 -4.69
N PHE A 130 -15.50 -23.76 -5.19
CA PHE A 130 -15.97 -22.53 -4.58
C PHE A 130 -16.60 -22.74 -3.20
N TYR A 131 -17.32 -23.85 -2.99
CA TYR A 131 -17.93 -24.15 -1.70
C TYR A 131 -16.86 -24.41 -0.62
N GLU A 132 -15.91 -25.30 -0.89
CA GLU A 132 -14.86 -25.65 0.06
C GLU A 132 -14.01 -24.44 0.45
N ASN A 133 -13.57 -23.63 -0.52
CA ASN A 133 -12.77 -22.43 -0.23
C ASN A 133 -13.57 -21.30 0.45
N SER A 134 -14.90 -21.29 0.37
CA SER A 134 -15.76 -20.27 0.99
C SER A 134 -16.13 -20.59 2.45
N PHE A 135 -16.34 -21.88 2.74
CA PHE A 135 -16.98 -22.34 3.98
C PHE A 135 -16.13 -23.32 4.79
N ASN A 136 -15.16 -23.99 4.16
CA ASN A 136 -14.24 -24.95 4.79
C ASN A 136 -12.77 -24.60 4.49
N PRO A 137 -12.30 -23.39 4.87
CA PRO A 137 -10.95 -22.95 4.52
C PRO A 137 -9.88 -23.89 5.12
N VAL A 138 -9.04 -24.43 4.25
CA VAL A 138 -7.90 -25.28 4.64
C VAL A 138 -6.71 -24.43 5.08
N GLU A 139 -5.82 -25.00 5.90
CA GLU A 139 -4.69 -24.27 6.49
C GLU A 139 -3.64 -23.84 5.46
N HIS A 140 -3.40 -24.66 4.43
CA HIS A 140 -2.43 -24.41 3.37
C HIS A 140 -3.08 -24.53 1.98
N PRO A 141 -3.92 -23.56 1.60
CA PRO A 141 -4.61 -23.62 0.32
C PRO A 141 -3.63 -23.45 -0.84
N ALA A 142 -3.93 -24.12 -1.95
CA ALA A 142 -3.25 -23.90 -3.23
C ALA A 142 -3.87 -22.71 -3.97
N ASP A 143 -3.12 -22.15 -4.92
CA ASP A 143 -3.69 -21.26 -5.92
C ASP A 143 -4.53 -22.07 -6.92
N GLU A 144 -5.83 -21.80 -6.96
CA GLU A 144 -6.80 -22.50 -7.79
C GLU A 144 -7.20 -21.68 -9.02
N THR A 145 -6.51 -20.57 -9.29
CA THR A 145 -6.88 -19.62 -10.35
C THR A 145 -6.96 -20.30 -11.71
N ASP A 146 -5.93 -21.07 -12.09
CA ASP A 146 -5.89 -21.78 -13.39
C ASP A 146 -6.97 -22.86 -13.50
N ASN A 147 -7.28 -23.55 -12.40
CA ASN A 147 -8.32 -24.57 -12.35
C ASN A 147 -9.71 -23.95 -12.57
N ILE A 148 -9.98 -22.81 -11.91
CA ILE A 148 -11.22 -22.05 -12.10
C ILE A 148 -11.33 -21.57 -13.55
N ILE A 149 -10.29 -20.94 -14.09
CA ILE A 149 -10.24 -20.44 -15.47
C ILE A 149 -10.49 -21.57 -16.46
N THR A 150 -9.82 -22.72 -16.29
CA THR A 150 -9.94 -23.87 -17.19
C THR A 150 -11.38 -24.38 -17.26
N ASN A 151 -12.05 -24.55 -16.11
CA ASN A 151 -13.44 -25.00 -16.08
C ASN A 151 -14.40 -23.96 -16.68
N LEU A 152 -14.19 -22.66 -16.41
CA LEU A 152 -15.01 -21.60 -17.00
C LEU A 152 -14.83 -21.52 -18.52
N LYS A 153 -13.61 -21.63 -19.04
CA LYS A 153 -13.34 -21.70 -20.48
C LYS A 153 -13.97 -22.92 -21.13
N ALA A 154 -13.93 -24.09 -20.47
CA ALA A 154 -14.59 -25.28 -20.98
C ALA A 154 -16.12 -25.09 -21.08
N ILE A 155 -16.74 -24.46 -20.07
CA ILE A 155 -18.16 -24.11 -20.13
C ILE A 155 -18.42 -23.14 -21.30
N LYS A 156 -17.62 -22.09 -21.45
CA LYS A 156 -17.72 -21.13 -22.56
C LYS A 156 -17.67 -21.82 -23.92
N ASN A 157 -16.66 -22.66 -24.16
CA ASN A 157 -16.50 -23.39 -25.42
C ASN A 157 -17.71 -24.27 -25.73
N VAL A 158 -18.26 -24.98 -24.73
CA VAL A 158 -19.47 -25.79 -24.91
C VAL A 158 -20.66 -24.92 -25.33
N LEU A 159 -20.83 -23.75 -24.73
CA LEU A 159 -21.90 -22.83 -25.09
C LEU A 159 -21.75 -22.30 -26.52
N GLU A 160 -20.55 -21.91 -26.91
CA GLU A 160 -20.25 -21.37 -28.25
C GLU A 160 -20.41 -22.43 -29.34
N GLU A 161 -19.84 -23.62 -29.15
CA GLU A 161 -19.83 -24.67 -30.19
C GLU A 161 -21.18 -25.39 -30.33
N TYR A 162 -21.89 -25.64 -29.22
CA TYR A 162 -23.05 -26.54 -29.22
C TYR A 162 -24.38 -25.85 -28.86
N HIS A 163 -24.35 -24.65 -28.29
CA HIS A 163 -25.55 -23.95 -27.80
C HIS A 163 -25.68 -22.51 -28.32
N ASN A 164 -25.07 -22.20 -29.48
CA ASN A 164 -25.15 -20.91 -30.17
C ASN A 164 -24.70 -19.71 -29.33
N GLY A 165 -23.77 -19.91 -28.40
CA GLY A 165 -23.25 -18.87 -27.51
C GLY A 165 -24.24 -18.35 -26.47
N LEU A 166 -25.34 -19.06 -26.20
CA LEU A 166 -26.32 -18.63 -25.20
C LEU A 166 -25.68 -18.52 -23.80
N PHE A 167 -25.80 -17.34 -23.17
CA PHE A 167 -25.31 -17.03 -21.83
C PHE A 167 -23.78 -17.00 -21.65
N VAL A 168 -23.01 -16.92 -22.74
CA VAL A 168 -21.55 -16.76 -22.69
C VAL A 168 -21.15 -15.53 -21.88
N GLU A 169 -21.91 -14.45 -21.98
CA GLU A 169 -21.65 -13.19 -21.26
C GLU A 169 -21.63 -13.35 -19.72
N ILE A 170 -22.39 -14.32 -19.20
CA ILE A 170 -22.44 -14.62 -17.76
C ILE A 170 -21.18 -15.37 -17.32
N VAL A 171 -20.66 -16.24 -18.19
CA VAL A 171 -19.40 -16.96 -17.95
C VAL A 171 -18.22 -15.99 -18.03
N ASP A 172 -18.22 -15.12 -19.04
CA ASP A 172 -17.17 -14.11 -19.24
C ASP A 172 -17.09 -13.10 -18.10
N ASP A 173 -18.22 -12.69 -17.52
CA ASP A 173 -18.23 -11.83 -16.32
C ASP A 173 -17.50 -12.50 -15.13
N LEU A 174 -17.80 -13.76 -14.84
CA LEU A 174 -17.13 -14.50 -13.76
C LEU A 174 -15.65 -14.76 -14.10
N LEU A 175 -15.34 -15.07 -15.36
CA LEU A 175 -13.97 -15.27 -15.82
C LEU A 175 -13.14 -13.99 -15.63
N ARG A 176 -13.64 -12.83 -16.04
CA ARG A 176 -12.99 -11.52 -15.85
C ARG A 176 -12.73 -11.20 -14.38
N LYS A 177 -13.69 -11.49 -13.50
CA LYS A 177 -13.52 -11.33 -12.05
C LYS A 177 -12.42 -12.25 -11.51
N VAL A 178 -12.37 -13.50 -11.96
CA VAL A 178 -11.31 -14.45 -11.56
C VAL A 178 -9.93 -13.98 -12.02
N MET A 179 -9.81 -13.50 -13.26
CA MET A 179 -8.56 -12.93 -13.78
C MET A 179 -8.13 -11.67 -13.02
N THR A 180 -9.09 -10.87 -12.55
CA THR A 180 -8.83 -9.63 -11.81
C THR A 180 -8.39 -9.89 -10.36
N PHE A 181 -9.04 -10.81 -9.65
CA PHE A 181 -8.84 -10.98 -8.19
C PHE A 181 -8.06 -12.25 -7.80
N GLY A 182 -7.85 -13.18 -8.75
CA GLY A 182 -7.15 -14.44 -8.52
C GLY A 182 -7.76 -15.23 -7.37
N CYS A 183 -6.92 -15.75 -6.46
CA CYS A 183 -7.35 -16.45 -5.25
C CYS A 183 -6.92 -15.76 -3.93
N PHE A 184 -6.71 -14.44 -3.96
CA PHE A 184 -6.16 -13.66 -2.82
C PHE A 184 -6.90 -12.33 -2.53
N PHE A 185 -7.77 -11.89 -3.42
CA PHE A 185 -8.59 -10.67 -3.37
C PHE A 185 -7.81 -9.38 -3.57
N THR A 186 -6.79 -9.14 -2.75
CA THR A 186 -6.05 -7.88 -2.72
C THR A 186 -4.63 -8.14 -2.25
N THR A 187 -3.67 -7.41 -2.83
CA THR A 187 -2.25 -7.55 -2.47
C THR A 187 -2.05 -7.08 -1.02
N LEU A 188 -1.61 -7.99 -0.16
CA LEU A 188 -1.26 -7.67 1.21
C LEU A 188 0.17 -7.11 1.26
N ASP A 189 0.28 -5.81 1.54
CA ASP A 189 1.58 -5.14 1.66
C ASP A 189 2.18 -5.35 3.04
N ILE A 190 3.45 -5.74 3.10
CA ILE A 190 4.21 -5.76 4.35
C ILE A 190 4.98 -4.46 4.49
N ARG A 191 4.95 -3.85 5.68
CA ARG A 191 5.73 -2.64 5.96
C ARG A 191 6.45 -2.70 7.29
N GLN A 192 7.75 -2.44 7.32
CA GLN A 192 8.56 -2.39 8.54
C GLN A 192 9.57 -1.22 8.51
N ASP A 193 9.94 -0.73 9.69
CA ASP A 193 10.93 0.32 9.88
C ASP A 193 12.37 -0.19 9.61
N SER A 194 13.16 0.59 8.87
CA SER A 194 14.54 0.26 8.51
C SER A 194 15.44 -0.07 9.71
N ARG A 195 15.17 0.48 10.90
CA ARG A 195 15.95 0.18 12.12
C ARG A 195 15.73 -1.25 12.58
N ILE A 196 14.48 -1.72 12.58
CA ILE A 196 14.14 -3.09 12.96
C ILE A 196 14.74 -4.09 11.95
N LEU A 197 14.75 -3.74 10.66
CA LEU A 197 15.40 -4.56 9.63
C LEU A 197 16.91 -4.63 9.82
N ARG A 198 17.56 -3.52 10.18
CA ARG A 198 18.99 -3.47 10.52
C ARG A 198 19.32 -4.30 11.76
N GLU A 199 18.49 -4.22 12.80
CA GLU A 199 18.62 -5.02 14.02
C GLU A 199 18.50 -6.52 13.74
N ALA A 200 17.48 -6.94 12.97
CA ALA A 200 17.31 -8.34 12.56
C ALA A 200 18.48 -8.84 11.71
N THR A 201 19.00 -8.00 10.81
CA THR A 201 20.21 -8.31 10.01
C THR A 201 21.41 -8.51 10.91
N ASN A 202 21.64 -7.59 11.85
CA ASN A 202 22.76 -7.68 12.78
C ASN A 202 22.65 -8.91 13.67
N TYR A 203 21.47 -9.22 14.21
CA TYR A 203 21.25 -10.44 14.98
C TYR A 203 21.68 -11.69 14.21
N LEU A 204 21.28 -11.82 12.94
CA LEU A 204 21.67 -12.96 12.11
C LEU A 204 23.18 -13.00 11.81
N ILE A 205 23.82 -11.84 11.62
CA ILE A 205 25.29 -11.75 11.46
C ILE A 205 26.00 -12.24 12.72
N GLN A 206 25.61 -11.74 13.90
CA GLN A 206 26.23 -12.09 15.19
C GLN A 206 26.13 -13.60 15.48
N HIS A 207 24.99 -14.21 15.19
CA HIS A 207 24.74 -15.64 15.51
C HIS A 207 25.18 -16.61 14.40
N ASN A 208 25.52 -16.11 13.21
CA ASN A 208 25.86 -16.95 12.06
C ASN A 208 27.04 -16.37 11.26
N GLN A 209 28.01 -15.75 11.91
CA GLN A 209 29.11 -15.02 11.25
C GLN A 209 29.83 -15.87 10.20
N GLU A 210 30.18 -17.12 10.52
CA GLU A 210 30.87 -18.02 9.60
C GLU A 210 30.04 -18.31 8.33
N LYS A 211 28.73 -18.51 8.49
CA LYS A 211 27.82 -18.80 7.37
C LYS A 211 27.59 -17.55 6.52
N THR A 212 27.26 -16.44 7.18
CA THR A 212 26.98 -15.16 6.50
C THR A 212 28.23 -14.63 5.79
N GLY A 213 29.41 -14.77 6.39
CA GLY A 213 30.66 -14.21 5.92
C GLY A 213 30.67 -12.68 5.97
N MET A 214 29.84 -12.09 6.84
CA MET A 214 29.73 -10.65 7.05
C MET A 214 30.48 -10.23 8.32
N PRO A 215 31.01 -8.99 8.36
CA PRO A 215 31.73 -8.48 9.52
C PRO A 215 30.77 -8.24 10.70
N LEU A 216 31.22 -8.51 11.93
CA LEU A 216 30.40 -8.35 13.14
C LEU A 216 30.02 -6.89 13.42
N ASP A 217 30.86 -5.95 13.01
CA ASP A 217 30.66 -4.51 13.09
C ASP A 217 29.94 -3.93 11.86
N TYR A 218 29.22 -4.75 11.09
CA TYR A 218 28.53 -4.34 9.85
C TYR A 218 27.71 -3.05 9.99
N LEU A 219 27.01 -2.85 11.10
CA LEU A 219 26.18 -1.66 11.31
C LEU A 219 27.00 -0.36 11.47
N GLU A 220 28.25 -0.45 11.92
CA GLU A 220 29.16 0.68 12.14
C GLU A 220 29.93 1.06 10.87
N LEU A 221 29.87 0.23 9.83
CA LEU A 221 30.54 0.50 8.56
C LEU A 221 29.96 1.72 7.85
N SER A 222 30.81 2.36 7.04
CA SER A 222 30.38 3.37 6.07
C SER A 222 29.38 2.77 5.08
N GLU A 223 28.53 3.60 4.48
CA GLU A 223 27.52 3.13 3.52
C GLU A 223 28.14 2.35 2.35
N ASN A 224 29.27 2.82 1.82
CA ASN A 224 30.01 2.15 0.76
C ASN A 224 30.55 0.78 1.21
N ASP A 225 31.03 0.69 2.45
CA ASP A 225 31.59 -0.56 2.98
C ASP A 225 30.49 -1.56 3.35
N LYS A 226 29.33 -1.09 3.81
CA LYS A 226 28.11 -1.93 3.96
C LYS A 226 27.74 -2.60 2.65
N GLN A 227 27.67 -1.83 1.57
CA GLN A 227 27.33 -2.36 0.24
C GLN A 227 28.34 -3.41 -0.25
N LYS A 228 29.64 -3.21 0.00
CA LYS A 228 30.70 -4.18 -0.35
C LYS A 228 30.70 -5.44 0.53
N ALA A 229 30.27 -5.30 1.79
CA ALA A 229 30.20 -6.40 2.73
C ALA A 229 29.08 -7.40 2.39
N LEU A 230 27.97 -6.93 1.81
CA LEU A 230 26.84 -7.77 1.41
C LEU A 230 27.24 -8.80 0.36
N LYS A 231 27.06 -10.10 0.69
CA LYS A 231 27.47 -11.23 -0.16
C LYS A 231 26.33 -11.84 -0.99
N PHE A 232 25.08 -11.52 -0.63
CA PHE A 232 23.86 -12.09 -1.20
C PHE A 232 23.88 -13.63 -1.23
N LYS A 233 24.36 -14.24 -0.14
CA LYS A 233 24.34 -15.70 0.03
C LYS A 233 22.91 -16.17 0.28
N GLU A 234 22.53 -17.26 -0.37
CA GLU A 234 21.26 -17.96 -0.16
C GLU A 234 21.43 -18.97 0.98
N LEU A 235 20.79 -18.71 2.11
CA LEU A 235 20.86 -19.53 3.32
C LEU A 235 19.43 -19.74 3.85
N ASP A 236 19.25 -20.72 4.73
CA ASP A 236 18.04 -20.82 5.54
C ASP A 236 18.46 -20.76 7.01
N LEU A 237 18.63 -19.54 7.49
CA LEU A 237 19.02 -19.26 8.85
C LEU A 237 17.81 -19.36 9.78
N THR A 238 18.03 -19.97 10.93
CA THR A 238 17.07 -20.04 12.02
C THR A 238 17.34 -18.89 12.99
N VAL A 239 16.28 -18.23 13.43
CA VAL A 239 16.33 -17.25 14.52
C VAL A 239 16.23 -18.01 15.83
N GLY A 240 17.17 -17.76 16.76
CA GLY A 240 17.20 -18.44 18.06
C GLY A 240 16.10 -17.97 19.00
N GLU A 241 15.88 -18.72 20.09
CA GLU A 241 14.87 -18.37 21.10
C GLU A 241 15.24 -17.12 21.91
N ASP A 242 16.52 -16.77 21.94
CA ASP A 242 17.09 -15.58 22.57
C ASP A 242 16.86 -14.29 21.77
N ALA A 243 16.45 -14.38 20.50
CA ALA A 243 16.13 -13.22 19.69
C ALA A 243 14.97 -12.41 20.27
N ASP A 244 15.03 -11.09 20.11
CA ASP A 244 13.93 -10.22 20.50
C ASP A 244 12.65 -10.52 19.67
N PRO A 245 11.46 -10.19 20.19
CA PRO A 245 10.20 -10.48 19.51
C PRO A 245 10.09 -9.89 18.09
N LEU A 246 10.67 -8.71 17.83
CA LEU A 246 10.58 -8.05 16.53
C LEU A 246 11.49 -8.72 15.49
N THR A 247 12.67 -9.21 15.89
CA THR A 247 13.53 -10.03 15.03
C THR A 247 12.86 -11.36 14.66
N LYS A 248 12.26 -12.05 15.65
CA LYS A 248 11.48 -13.28 15.39
C LYS A 248 10.34 -13.03 14.42
N ASP A 249 9.56 -11.98 14.65
CA ASP A 249 8.43 -11.60 13.81
C ASP A 249 8.86 -11.19 12.39
N THR A 250 9.94 -10.42 12.25
CA THR A 250 10.48 -9.99 10.95
C THR A 250 10.94 -11.18 10.11
N SER A 251 11.70 -12.11 10.69
CA SER A 251 12.13 -13.32 9.98
C SER A 251 10.93 -14.23 9.66
N GLY A 252 9.99 -14.36 10.60
CA GLY A 252 8.79 -15.17 10.43
C GLY A 252 7.88 -14.67 9.32
N VAL A 253 7.65 -13.36 9.19
CA VAL A 253 6.84 -12.84 8.08
C VAL A 253 7.51 -13.04 6.74
N ILE A 254 8.84 -12.84 6.65
CA ILE A 254 9.58 -13.06 5.40
C ILE A 254 9.41 -14.50 4.91
N LYS A 255 9.39 -15.49 5.82
CA LYS A 255 9.11 -16.89 5.48
C LYS A 255 7.64 -17.09 5.07
N LEU A 256 6.70 -16.50 5.83
CA LEU A 256 5.26 -16.59 5.56
C LEU A 256 4.87 -16.07 4.18
N LEU A 257 5.57 -15.07 3.63
CA LEU A 257 5.23 -14.51 2.31
C LEU A 257 5.26 -15.57 1.19
N LYS A 258 6.13 -16.57 1.27
CA LYS A 258 6.13 -17.69 0.31
C LYS A 258 4.84 -18.49 0.36
N GLU A 259 4.33 -18.75 1.57
CA GLU A 259 3.09 -19.49 1.78
C GLU A 259 1.90 -18.70 1.24
N ILE A 260 1.85 -17.40 1.51
CA ILE A 260 0.81 -16.51 0.99
C ILE A 260 0.84 -16.51 -0.55
N GLN A 261 2.02 -16.34 -1.15
CA GLN A 261 2.16 -16.35 -2.60
C GLN A 261 1.78 -17.70 -3.23
N ARG A 262 2.15 -18.82 -2.60
CA ARG A 262 1.74 -20.16 -3.06
C ARG A 262 0.22 -20.35 -3.06
N SER A 263 -0.48 -19.68 -2.14
CA SER A 263 -1.92 -19.82 -2.01
C SER A 263 -2.73 -18.97 -3.00
N GLY A 264 -2.18 -17.89 -3.56
CA GLY A 264 -2.97 -17.01 -4.41
C GLY A 264 -2.24 -16.28 -5.52
N SER A 265 -0.99 -16.62 -5.80
CA SER A 265 -0.02 -15.98 -6.73
C SER A 265 0.97 -15.03 -6.05
N GLU A 266 2.05 -14.68 -6.77
CA GLU A 266 3.03 -13.67 -6.34
C GLU A 266 2.34 -12.38 -5.83
N ARG A 267 1.28 -11.97 -6.52
CA ARG A 267 0.53 -10.74 -6.24
C ARG A 267 -0.21 -10.76 -4.90
N ALA A 268 -0.43 -11.93 -4.30
CA ALA A 268 -1.02 -12.04 -2.97
C ALA A 268 -0.20 -11.30 -1.91
N ALA A 269 1.13 -11.32 -2.03
CA ALA A 269 2.04 -10.59 -1.14
C ALA A 269 3.42 -10.41 -1.78
N GLN A 270 3.55 -9.44 -2.69
CA GLN A 270 4.81 -9.15 -3.39
C GLN A 270 5.50 -7.86 -2.94
N ARG A 271 4.84 -6.96 -2.19
CA ARG A 271 5.44 -5.67 -1.81
C ARG A 271 5.92 -5.67 -0.36
N PHE A 272 7.19 -5.33 -0.17
CA PHE A 272 7.76 -5.07 1.14
C PHE A 272 8.25 -3.62 1.21
N ILE A 273 7.52 -2.81 1.98
CA ILE A 273 7.74 -1.37 2.16
C ILE A 273 8.70 -1.14 3.33
N ILE A 274 9.72 -0.32 3.10
CA ILE A 274 10.75 0.03 4.10
C ILE A 274 10.49 1.45 4.59
N SER A 275 9.83 1.59 5.73
CA SER A 275 9.65 2.91 6.37
C SER A 275 10.99 3.48 6.83
N ASN A 276 11.09 4.81 6.86
CA ASN A 276 12.32 5.52 7.23
C ASN A 276 13.56 4.99 6.47
N CYS A 277 13.42 4.80 5.15
CA CYS A 277 14.51 4.36 4.29
C CYS A 277 15.44 5.55 4.00
N GLN A 278 16.73 5.40 4.29
CA GLN A 278 17.69 6.50 4.25
C GLN A 278 18.87 6.22 3.31
N GLN A 279 19.24 4.95 3.12
CA GLN A 279 20.44 4.54 2.38
C GLN A 279 20.18 3.31 1.53
N ALA A 280 21.01 3.07 0.50
CA ALA A 280 20.85 1.93 -0.39
C ALA A 280 21.05 0.60 0.35
N SER A 281 21.89 0.58 1.38
CA SER A 281 22.08 -0.57 2.27
C SER A 281 20.82 -1.00 3.03
N ASP A 282 19.83 -0.13 3.24
CA ASP A 282 18.54 -0.52 3.83
C ASP A 282 17.79 -1.49 2.91
N ILE A 283 17.77 -1.20 1.60
CA ILE A 283 17.12 -2.06 0.59
C ILE A 283 17.92 -3.33 0.36
N LEU A 284 19.24 -3.20 0.18
CA LEU A 284 20.12 -4.34 -0.09
C LEU A 284 20.21 -5.29 1.11
N GLY A 285 20.21 -4.75 2.33
CA GLY A 285 20.14 -5.49 3.58
C GLY A 285 18.84 -6.28 3.70
N LEU A 286 17.69 -5.66 3.39
CA LEU A 286 16.42 -6.38 3.35
C LEU A 286 16.44 -7.51 2.29
N ARG A 287 16.96 -7.26 1.09
CA ARG A 287 17.12 -8.34 0.09
C ARG A 287 17.99 -9.47 0.64
N GLN A 288 19.07 -9.16 1.35
CA GLN A 288 19.91 -10.17 1.99
C GLN A 288 19.15 -10.95 3.08
N LEU A 289 18.30 -10.31 3.88
CA LEU A 289 17.43 -10.99 4.85
C LEU A 289 16.51 -12.01 4.17
N PHE A 290 15.88 -11.65 3.05
CA PHE A 290 15.07 -12.60 2.28
C PHE A 290 15.87 -13.83 1.86
N LEU A 291 17.07 -13.63 1.32
CA LEU A 291 17.95 -14.72 0.92
C LEU A 291 18.44 -15.57 2.11
N TRP A 292 18.50 -15.02 3.32
CA TRP A 292 18.80 -15.76 4.55
C TRP A 292 17.59 -16.45 5.17
N SER A 293 16.37 -16.07 4.79
CA SER A 293 15.13 -16.73 5.18
C SER A 293 14.71 -17.82 4.18
N GLY A 294 15.66 -18.36 3.42
CA GLY A 294 15.46 -19.46 2.49
C GLY A 294 14.98 -19.04 1.10
N TRP A 295 14.78 -17.75 0.80
CA TRP A 295 14.45 -17.33 -0.58
C TRP A 295 15.65 -17.55 -1.52
N LYS A 296 15.36 -17.87 -2.77
CA LYS A 296 16.35 -18.07 -3.84
C LYS A 296 16.39 -16.86 -4.74
N LYS A 297 17.55 -16.49 -5.28
CA LYS A 297 17.70 -15.29 -6.11
C LYS A 297 16.76 -15.30 -7.31
N ASP A 298 16.66 -16.45 -7.98
CA ASP A 298 15.83 -16.67 -9.16
C ASP A 298 14.32 -16.74 -8.85
N ALA A 299 13.95 -17.19 -7.65
CA ALA A 299 12.57 -17.27 -7.18
C ALA A 299 12.15 -16.14 -6.21
N LEU A 300 12.95 -15.09 -6.08
CA LEU A 300 12.63 -13.93 -5.22
C LEU A 300 11.73 -12.95 -5.98
N THR A 301 10.44 -13.02 -5.70
CA THR A 301 9.34 -12.31 -6.39
C THR A 301 8.89 -11.06 -5.65
N ILE A 302 9.77 -10.49 -4.80
CA ILE A 302 9.46 -9.38 -3.91
C ILE A 302 9.92 -8.07 -4.50
N ASP A 303 9.02 -7.11 -4.53
CA ASP A 303 9.26 -5.71 -4.83
C ASP A 303 9.62 -4.98 -3.53
N PHE A 304 10.87 -4.55 -3.43
CA PHE A 304 11.38 -3.78 -2.30
C PHE A 304 11.06 -2.30 -2.52
N VAL A 305 10.13 -1.76 -1.72
CA VAL A 305 9.57 -0.43 -1.88
C VAL A 305 10.17 0.52 -0.83
N PRO A 306 11.17 1.35 -1.17
CA PRO A 306 11.67 2.36 -0.24
C PRO A 306 10.59 3.43 0.00
N LEU A 307 10.39 3.80 1.26
CA LEU A 307 9.52 4.90 1.67
C LEU A 307 10.37 6.07 2.19
N PHE A 308 10.35 7.19 1.46
CA PHE A 308 11.01 8.44 1.83
C PHE A 308 10.00 9.38 2.52
N GLU A 309 10.27 9.74 3.78
CA GLU A 309 9.27 10.38 4.66
C GLU A 309 9.66 11.78 5.12
N THR A 310 10.94 12.13 5.23
CA THR A 310 11.39 13.46 5.67
C THR A 310 11.80 14.33 4.50
N VAL A 311 11.89 15.65 4.71
CA VAL A 311 12.37 16.58 3.67
C VAL A 311 13.81 16.24 3.24
N ASP A 312 14.64 15.87 4.21
CA ASP A 312 16.03 15.46 3.98
C ASP A 312 16.12 14.15 3.18
N ASP A 313 15.27 13.18 3.49
CA ASP A 313 15.24 11.90 2.77
C ASP A 313 14.78 12.10 1.32
N LEU A 314 13.75 12.93 1.10
CA LEU A 314 13.28 13.28 -0.25
C LEU A 314 14.38 13.92 -1.10
N THR A 315 15.20 14.79 -0.49
CA THR A 315 16.31 15.47 -1.17
C THR A 315 17.43 14.50 -1.58
N ARG A 316 17.64 13.42 -0.82
CA ARG A 316 18.67 12.39 -1.11
C ARG A 316 18.14 11.21 -1.91
N ALA A 317 16.83 11.11 -2.12
CA ALA A 317 16.17 9.93 -2.67
C ALA A 317 16.75 9.52 -4.04
N ALA A 318 17.03 10.47 -4.93
CA ALA A 318 17.59 10.20 -6.25
C ALA A 318 18.99 9.57 -6.18
N ASP A 319 19.87 10.06 -5.28
CA ASP A 319 21.21 9.51 -5.10
C ASP A 319 21.20 8.11 -4.47
N VAL A 320 20.28 7.87 -3.53
CA VAL A 320 20.05 6.54 -2.95
C VAL A 320 19.65 5.56 -4.05
N MET A 321 18.69 5.93 -4.89
CA MET A 321 18.22 5.07 -5.98
C MET A 321 19.27 4.89 -7.08
N LYS A 322 20.05 5.93 -7.41
CA LYS A 322 21.20 5.82 -8.33
C LYS A 322 22.20 4.75 -7.86
N THR A 323 22.53 4.79 -6.58
CA THR A 323 23.44 3.84 -5.94
C THR A 323 22.87 2.43 -6.01
N LEU A 324 21.58 2.29 -5.74
CA LEU A 324 20.86 1.02 -5.79
C LEU A 324 20.79 0.43 -7.21
N TYR A 325 20.45 1.24 -8.23
CA TYR A 325 20.39 0.81 -9.63
C TYR A 325 21.77 0.47 -10.22
N SER A 326 22.84 1.08 -9.68
CA SER A 326 24.23 0.75 -10.03
C SER A 326 24.69 -0.59 -9.46
N ASN A 327 24.01 -1.11 -8.43
CA ASN A 327 24.35 -2.39 -7.83
C ASN A 327 23.99 -3.56 -8.76
N LYS A 328 24.99 -4.36 -9.16
CA LYS A 328 24.80 -5.47 -10.11
C LYS A 328 23.75 -6.49 -9.67
N GLU A 329 23.72 -6.82 -8.39
CA GLU A 329 22.82 -7.80 -7.81
C GLU A 329 21.38 -7.30 -7.77
N TYR A 330 21.20 -6.01 -7.47
CA TYR A 330 19.88 -5.38 -7.48
C TYR A 330 19.36 -5.14 -8.92
N LYS A 331 20.23 -4.72 -9.85
CA LYS A 331 19.87 -4.61 -11.26
C LYS A 331 19.41 -5.95 -11.85
N ALA A 332 20.07 -7.05 -11.49
CA ALA A 332 19.64 -8.39 -11.89
C ALA A 332 18.27 -8.77 -11.29
N HIS A 333 17.98 -8.34 -10.06
CA HIS A 333 16.67 -8.50 -9.43
C HIS A 333 15.58 -7.72 -10.16
N LEU A 334 15.79 -6.42 -10.42
CA LEU A 334 14.87 -5.58 -11.17
C LEU A 334 14.58 -6.16 -12.55
N LYS A 335 15.60 -6.64 -13.28
CA LYS A 335 15.41 -7.25 -14.61
C LYS A 335 14.46 -8.45 -14.58
N ARG A 336 14.52 -9.29 -13.53
CA ARG A 336 13.57 -10.41 -13.35
C ARG A 336 12.16 -9.92 -13.03
N ARG A 337 12.04 -8.78 -12.34
CA ARG A 337 10.78 -8.09 -12.01
C ARG A 337 10.33 -7.11 -13.11
N GLY A 338 10.74 -7.32 -14.36
CA GLY A 338 10.31 -6.50 -15.50
C GLY A 338 10.89 -5.08 -15.51
N ASN A 339 12.05 -4.86 -14.90
CA ASN A 339 12.68 -3.54 -14.72
C ASN A 339 11.79 -2.50 -14.04
N LYS A 340 10.84 -2.94 -13.21
CA LYS A 340 9.91 -2.06 -12.50
C LYS A 340 10.39 -1.77 -11.08
N GLN A 341 10.36 -0.50 -10.66
CA GLN A 341 10.61 -0.08 -9.29
C GLN A 341 9.43 0.74 -8.76
N THR A 342 8.85 0.31 -7.64
CA THR A 342 7.90 1.14 -6.90
C THR A 342 8.63 1.91 -5.80
N ILE A 343 8.36 3.21 -5.67
CA ILE A 343 8.90 4.08 -4.59
C ILE A 343 7.74 4.75 -3.88
N MET A 344 7.72 4.68 -2.55
CA MET A 344 6.67 5.30 -1.75
C MET A 344 7.10 6.68 -1.23
N LEU A 345 6.20 7.66 -1.29
CA LEU A 345 6.44 9.03 -0.80
C LEU A 345 5.49 9.39 0.35
N GLY A 346 6.06 9.80 1.48
CA GLY A 346 5.35 9.99 2.75
C GLY A 346 4.84 11.40 3.02
N TYR A 347 3.70 11.80 2.45
CA TYR A 347 3.15 13.16 2.58
C TYR A 347 2.90 13.62 4.02
N SER A 348 2.31 12.74 4.84
CA SER A 348 1.91 13.10 6.21
C SER A 348 3.12 13.32 7.11
N ASP A 349 4.12 12.45 7.00
CA ASP A 349 5.35 12.55 7.78
C ASP A 349 6.24 13.71 7.27
N SER A 350 6.30 13.95 5.95
CA SER A 350 7.01 15.12 5.42
C SER A 350 6.37 16.43 5.87
N THR A 351 5.03 16.48 5.93
CA THR A 351 4.32 17.67 6.42
C THR A 351 4.52 17.91 7.92
N LYS A 352 4.56 16.83 8.72
CA LYS A 352 4.92 16.89 10.15
C LYS A 352 6.34 17.40 10.34
N ASP A 353 7.25 17.02 9.46
CA ASP A 353 8.66 17.36 9.54
C ASP A 353 8.96 18.80 9.04
N GLY A 354 8.57 19.12 7.81
CA GLY A 354 8.96 20.35 7.13
C GLY A 354 7.89 21.43 7.00
N GLY A 355 6.64 21.13 7.38
CA GLY A 355 5.50 22.01 7.11
C GLY A 355 4.94 21.84 5.70
N TYR A 356 3.69 22.30 5.49
CA TYR A 356 2.89 21.96 4.31
C TYR A 356 3.56 22.29 2.96
N LEU A 357 3.97 23.55 2.76
CA LEU A 357 4.48 23.98 1.46
C LEU A 357 5.81 23.33 1.11
N MET A 358 6.76 23.32 2.05
CA MET A 358 8.06 22.68 1.86
C MET A 358 7.91 21.20 1.57
N ALA A 359 7.11 20.48 2.37
CA ALA A 359 6.89 19.05 2.16
C ALA A 359 6.34 18.72 0.76
N ASN A 360 5.29 19.42 0.32
CA ASN A 360 4.69 19.16 -0.99
C ASN A 360 5.62 19.57 -2.14
N TRP A 361 6.40 20.64 -1.96
CA TRP A 361 7.39 21.06 -2.94
C TRP A 361 8.56 20.07 -3.04
N SER A 362 9.11 19.61 -1.92
CA SER A 362 10.15 18.57 -1.89
C SER A 362 9.68 17.26 -2.50
N ILE A 363 8.41 16.87 -2.29
CA ILE A 363 7.83 15.69 -2.95
C ILE A 363 7.76 15.87 -4.47
N TYR A 364 7.30 17.04 -4.95
CA TYR A 364 7.26 17.33 -6.39
C TYR A 364 8.66 17.29 -7.00
N ARG A 365 9.65 17.91 -6.36
CA ARG A 365 11.07 17.87 -6.77
C ARG A 365 11.63 16.45 -6.78
N ALA A 366 11.41 15.69 -5.72
CA ALA A 366 11.84 14.30 -5.63
C ALA A 366 11.21 13.44 -6.73
N LYS A 367 9.93 13.66 -7.09
CA LYS A 367 9.30 12.93 -8.20
C LYS A 367 9.98 13.21 -9.54
N ILE A 368 10.37 14.45 -9.82
CA ILE A 368 11.11 14.81 -11.03
C ILE A 368 12.48 14.12 -11.05
N GLU A 369 13.24 14.25 -9.96
CA GLU A 369 14.60 13.74 -9.87
C GLU A 369 14.64 12.20 -9.88
N LEU A 370 13.70 11.55 -9.19
CA LEU A 370 13.54 10.10 -9.21
C LEU A 370 13.13 9.61 -10.61
N THR A 371 12.23 10.30 -11.29
CA THR A 371 11.85 9.96 -12.67
C THR A 371 13.05 10.05 -13.61
N ALA A 372 13.84 11.13 -13.50
CA ALA A 372 15.02 11.33 -14.33
C ALA A 372 16.06 10.22 -14.12
N ILE A 373 16.38 9.88 -12.87
CA ILE A 373 17.37 8.84 -12.58
C ILE A 373 16.87 7.43 -12.94
N SER A 374 15.59 7.11 -12.75
CA SER A 374 15.05 5.82 -13.17
C SER A 374 15.10 5.65 -14.69
N ARG A 375 14.80 6.71 -15.46
CA ARG A 375 14.96 6.71 -16.92
C ARG A 375 16.41 6.54 -17.37
N GLU A 376 17.38 7.14 -16.69
CA GLU A 376 18.82 6.95 -16.98
C GLU A 376 19.24 5.47 -16.87
N TYR A 377 18.60 4.70 -15.99
CA TYR A 377 18.92 3.29 -15.73
C TYR A 377 17.96 2.29 -16.41
N ASP A 378 17.06 2.76 -17.28
CA ASP A 378 16.03 1.93 -17.96
C ASP A 378 15.13 1.19 -16.96
N VAL A 379 14.68 1.92 -15.92
CA VAL A 379 13.77 1.42 -14.88
C VAL A 379 12.42 2.10 -15.02
N ASP A 380 11.36 1.29 -15.15
CA ASP A 380 9.97 1.74 -15.10
C ASP A 380 9.61 2.10 -13.65
N LEU A 381 9.36 3.39 -13.42
CA LEU A 381 9.17 3.95 -12.09
C LEU A 381 7.68 4.10 -11.76
N VAL A 382 7.29 3.58 -10.60
CA VAL A 382 5.95 3.78 -10.03
C VAL A 382 6.02 4.53 -8.73
N PHE A 383 5.27 5.64 -8.65
CA PHE A 383 5.07 6.34 -7.38
C PHE A 383 3.89 5.74 -6.61
N PHE A 384 4.17 5.32 -5.38
CA PHE A 384 3.16 5.01 -4.39
C PHE A 384 3.00 6.20 -3.43
N ASP A 385 1.96 7.00 -3.64
CA ASP A 385 1.72 8.18 -2.82
C ASP A 385 0.98 7.81 -1.52
N GLY A 386 1.62 8.03 -0.36
CA GLY A 386 1.02 7.93 0.98
C GLY A 386 0.01 9.04 1.30
N ARG A 387 -0.76 9.48 0.31
CA ARG A 387 -1.61 10.67 0.35
C ARG A 387 -3.10 10.35 0.42
N GLY A 388 -3.87 11.24 1.03
CA GLY A 388 -5.33 11.20 1.10
C GLY A 388 -5.87 12.05 2.26
N GLY A 389 -7.19 12.18 2.40
CA GLY A 389 -7.80 12.85 3.55
C GLY A 389 -7.59 14.38 3.59
N PRO A 390 -7.20 14.98 4.72
CA PRO A 390 -7.02 16.44 4.86
C PRO A 390 -5.73 16.92 4.18
N PRO A 391 -5.57 18.24 3.91
CA PRO A 391 -4.37 18.79 3.29
C PRO A 391 -3.05 18.36 3.97
N ALA A 392 -3.04 18.28 5.30
CA ALA A 392 -1.89 17.83 6.10
C ALA A 392 -1.45 16.38 5.84
N ARG A 393 -2.26 15.60 5.09
CA ARG A 393 -1.98 14.23 4.68
C ARG A 393 -1.96 14.09 3.15
N GLY A 394 -1.71 15.18 2.42
CA GLY A 394 -1.71 15.22 0.95
C GLY A 394 -3.11 15.24 0.32
N GLY A 395 -4.12 15.56 1.13
CA GLY A 395 -5.52 15.71 0.73
C GLY A 395 -5.78 16.86 -0.25
N GLY A 396 -6.96 16.85 -0.87
CA GLY A 396 -7.35 17.80 -1.90
C GLY A 396 -8.16 17.12 -3.00
N LYS A 397 -8.27 17.75 -4.17
CA LYS A 397 -8.91 17.11 -5.34
C LYS A 397 -7.92 16.14 -6.01
N THR A 398 -8.01 14.86 -5.65
CA THR A 398 -7.07 13.80 -6.09
C THR A 398 -6.92 13.73 -7.60
N GLN A 399 -8.04 13.77 -8.35
CA GLN A 399 -8.03 13.79 -9.82
C GLN A 399 -7.21 14.94 -10.39
N ARG A 400 -7.37 16.17 -9.85
CA ARG A 400 -6.64 17.34 -10.35
C ARG A 400 -5.14 17.24 -10.11
N PHE A 401 -4.75 16.68 -8.97
CA PHE A 401 -3.34 16.49 -8.64
C PHE A 401 -2.64 15.55 -9.62
N TYR A 402 -3.25 14.40 -9.94
CA TYR A 402 -2.63 13.47 -10.90
C TYR A 402 -2.72 14.01 -12.33
N ALA A 403 -3.83 14.67 -12.68
CA ALA A 403 -3.98 15.31 -13.98
C ALA A 403 -3.00 16.49 -14.22
N SER A 404 -2.44 17.09 -13.16
CA SER A 404 -1.47 18.18 -13.27
C SER A 404 -0.01 17.73 -13.39
N MET A 405 0.26 16.43 -13.41
CA MET A 405 1.64 15.93 -13.56
C MET A 405 2.07 16.01 -15.03
N GLY A 406 3.23 16.64 -15.28
CA GLY A 406 3.85 16.69 -16.61
C GLY A 406 4.72 15.46 -16.91
N LYS A 407 5.24 15.39 -18.15
CA LYS A 407 6.13 14.30 -18.63
C LYS A 407 7.43 14.15 -17.83
N GLU A 408 7.82 15.15 -17.06
CA GLU A 408 8.97 15.09 -16.16
C GLU A 408 8.73 14.17 -14.95
N ILE A 409 7.49 13.76 -14.67
CA ILE A 409 7.13 12.84 -13.59
C ILE A 409 6.53 11.57 -14.21
N ALA A 410 7.00 10.40 -13.75
CA ALA A 410 6.43 9.12 -14.15
C ALA A 410 4.93 9.04 -13.76
N ASN A 411 4.09 8.71 -14.73
CA ASN A 411 2.63 8.73 -14.61
C ASN A 411 1.92 7.51 -15.23
N ASP A 412 2.67 6.48 -15.67
CA ASP A 412 2.10 5.25 -16.24
C ASP A 412 1.25 4.46 -15.22
N HIS A 413 1.50 4.70 -13.92
CA HIS A 413 0.79 4.09 -12.82
C HIS A 413 0.41 5.12 -11.75
N ILE A 414 -0.85 5.07 -11.31
CA ILE A 414 -1.33 5.83 -10.15
C ILE A 414 -1.53 4.88 -8.98
N GLN A 415 -0.65 4.95 -7.98
CA GLN A 415 -0.82 4.22 -6.71
C GLN A 415 -0.98 5.20 -5.56
N LEU A 416 -2.03 5.01 -4.75
CA LEU A 416 -2.34 5.88 -3.61
C LEU A 416 -2.91 5.12 -2.43
N THR A 417 -2.71 5.66 -1.23
CA THR A 417 -3.35 5.15 -0.01
C THR A 417 -4.74 5.73 0.19
N ILE A 418 -5.79 4.89 0.17
CA ILE A 418 -7.13 5.30 0.63
C ILE A 418 -7.12 5.32 2.17
N GLN A 419 -7.31 6.48 2.77
CA GLN A 419 -7.29 6.60 4.23
C GLN A 419 -8.58 6.04 4.85
N GLY A 420 -8.43 5.29 5.95
CA GLY A 420 -9.58 4.71 6.66
C GLY A 420 -10.62 5.75 7.11
N GLN A 421 -10.21 6.99 7.39
CA GLN A 421 -11.13 8.08 7.74
C GLN A 421 -11.98 8.59 6.56
N THR A 422 -11.56 8.36 5.31
CA THR A 422 -12.27 8.82 4.11
C THR A 422 -12.99 7.70 3.38
N ILE A 423 -12.69 6.43 3.67
CA ILE A 423 -13.24 5.28 2.93
C ILE A 423 -14.76 5.27 2.92
N SER A 424 -15.43 5.54 4.05
CA SER A 424 -16.89 5.59 4.12
C SER A 424 -17.49 6.75 3.33
N SER A 425 -16.82 7.91 3.33
CA SER A 425 -17.32 9.12 2.62
C SER A 425 -17.06 9.11 1.11
N GLN A 426 -15.96 8.49 0.66
CA GLN A 426 -15.55 8.50 -0.74
C GLN A 426 -15.83 7.18 -1.46
N TYR A 427 -15.84 6.07 -0.73
CA TYR A 427 -15.98 4.72 -1.26
C TYR A 427 -17.03 3.89 -0.49
N GLY A 428 -17.93 4.52 0.27
CA GLY A 428 -18.91 3.81 1.09
C GLY A 428 -20.16 3.33 0.36
N SER A 429 -20.37 3.78 -0.88
CA SER A 429 -21.43 3.31 -1.77
C SER A 429 -20.87 2.96 -3.14
N LEU A 430 -21.60 2.15 -3.91
CA LEU A 430 -21.23 1.79 -5.28
C LEU A 430 -21.02 3.03 -6.15
N ASP A 431 -21.94 4.00 -6.10
CA ASP A 431 -21.89 5.20 -6.94
C ASP A 431 -20.70 6.09 -6.59
N THR A 432 -20.45 6.34 -5.30
CA THR A 432 -19.31 7.16 -4.87
C THR A 432 -17.98 6.49 -5.17
N ALA A 433 -17.89 5.16 -4.98
CA ALA A 433 -16.68 4.42 -5.29
C ALA A 433 -16.40 4.42 -6.80
N ARG A 434 -17.42 4.18 -7.63
CA ARG A 434 -17.31 4.22 -9.09
C ARG A 434 -16.82 5.58 -9.55
N PHE A 435 -17.48 6.66 -9.12
CA PHE A 435 -17.07 8.02 -9.45
C PHE A 435 -15.61 8.31 -9.08
N ASN A 436 -15.16 7.93 -7.89
CA ASN A 436 -13.78 8.21 -7.47
C ASN A 436 -12.74 7.39 -8.23
N ILE A 437 -13.03 6.13 -8.57
CA ILE A 437 -12.12 5.28 -9.36
C ILE A 437 -12.05 5.78 -10.81
N GLU A 438 -13.18 6.07 -11.45
CA GLU A 438 -13.24 6.65 -12.79
C GLU A 438 -12.47 7.98 -12.87
N GLN A 439 -12.56 8.81 -11.84
CA GLN A 439 -11.82 10.06 -11.75
C GLN A 439 -10.30 9.87 -11.68
N LEU A 440 -9.81 8.76 -11.11
CA LEU A 440 -8.38 8.42 -11.12
C LEU A 440 -7.93 7.92 -12.49
N LEU A 441 -8.71 7.05 -13.12
CA LEU A 441 -8.46 6.58 -14.49
C LEU A 441 -8.41 7.76 -15.47
N HIS A 442 -9.41 8.64 -15.40
CA HIS A 442 -9.44 9.87 -16.19
C HIS A 442 -8.23 10.77 -15.91
N ALA A 443 -7.73 10.85 -14.67
CA ALA A 443 -6.54 11.63 -14.36
C ALA A 443 -5.29 11.07 -15.07
N GLY A 444 -5.12 9.75 -15.07
CA GLY A 444 -4.01 9.10 -15.79
C GLY A 444 -4.07 9.39 -17.28
N ILE A 445 -5.23 9.12 -17.91
CA ILE A 445 -5.45 9.32 -19.35
C ILE A 445 -5.23 10.79 -19.75
N ILE A 446 -5.79 11.75 -19.00
CA ILE A 446 -5.71 13.17 -19.39
C ILE A 446 -4.31 13.74 -19.21
N SER A 447 -3.56 13.24 -18.21
CA SER A 447 -2.18 13.68 -17.93
C SER A 447 -1.23 13.33 -19.07
N ASP A 448 -1.53 12.27 -19.84
CA ASP A 448 -0.73 11.86 -20.99
C ASP A 448 -1.24 12.48 -22.31
N LEU A 449 -2.55 12.42 -22.57
CA LEU A 449 -3.12 12.83 -23.87
C LEU A 449 -3.19 14.35 -24.11
N LYS A 450 -3.28 15.17 -23.06
CA LYS A 450 -3.58 16.62 -23.19
C LYS A 450 -2.52 17.54 -22.61
N GLN A 451 -1.25 17.16 -22.67
CA GLN A 451 -0.18 18.08 -22.25
C GLN A 451 -0.06 19.28 -23.20
N ARG A 452 -0.23 20.47 -22.65
CA ARG A 452 -0.08 21.77 -23.32
C ARG A 452 1.19 22.46 -22.89
N VAL A 453 1.70 23.33 -23.75
CA VAL A 453 2.78 24.24 -23.41
C VAL A 453 2.32 25.15 -22.27
N GLY A 454 3.02 25.10 -21.13
CA GLY A 454 2.68 25.83 -19.91
C GLY A 454 2.00 25.00 -18.80
N ASP A 455 1.76 23.70 -19.02
CA ASP A 455 1.24 22.81 -17.97
C ASP A 455 2.27 22.51 -16.87
N THR A 456 3.55 22.75 -17.16
CA THR A 456 4.66 22.53 -16.25
C THR A 456 5.32 23.85 -15.85
N LEU A 457 6.00 23.84 -14.70
CA LEU A 457 6.61 25.03 -14.14
C LEU A 457 7.88 25.40 -14.92
N THR A 458 7.93 26.64 -15.41
CA THR A 458 9.18 27.23 -15.93
C THR A 458 10.23 27.31 -14.83
N LYS A 459 11.52 27.35 -15.19
CA LYS A 459 12.61 27.50 -14.22
C LYS A 459 12.41 28.69 -13.27
N HIS A 460 11.97 29.83 -13.80
CA HIS A 460 11.68 31.01 -12.99
C HIS A 460 10.54 30.77 -11.97
N GLN A 461 9.47 30.08 -12.38
CA GLN A 461 8.39 29.72 -11.45
C GLN A 461 8.86 28.73 -10.39
N GLN A 462 9.71 27.76 -10.75
CA GLN A 462 10.32 26.85 -9.79
C GLN A 462 11.16 27.61 -8.75
N GLU A 463 12.00 28.56 -9.19
CA GLU A 463 12.81 29.40 -8.29
C GLU A 463 11.96 30.25 -7.32
N ILE A 464 10.79 30.73 -7.78
CA ILE A 464 9.83 31.42 -6.91
C ILE A 464 9.29 30.45 -5.85
N ILE A 465 8.87 29.25 -6.25
CA ILE A 465 8.32 28.25 -5.33
C ILE A 465 9.41 27.74 -4.37
N ASP A 466 10.65 27.57 -4.81
CA ASP A 466 11.81 27.26 -3.97
C ASP A 466 11.90 28.28 -2.83
N LYS A 467 11.82 29.58 -3.15
CA LYS A 467 11.91 30.62 -2.14
C LYS A 467 10.71 30.65 -1.20
N LEU A 468 9.51 30.43 -1.73
CA LEU A 468 8.30 30.32 -0.93
C LEU A 468 8.37 29.14 0.04
N ALA A 469 8.83 27.98 -0.43
CA ALA A 469 9.02 26.78 0.36
C ALA A 469 10.02 27.01 1.49
N GLU A 470 11.18 27.61 1.20
CA GLU A 470 12.20 27.96 2.19
C GLU A 470 11.65 28.88 3.30
N LEU A 471 10.96 29.96 2.92
CA LEU A 471 10.37 30.91 3.87
C LEU A 471 9.26 30.27 4.72
N SER A 472 8.41 29.44 4.10
CA SER A 472 7.38 28.70 4.81
C SER A 472 8.00 27.68 5.78
N HIS A 473 9.08 27.02 5.37
CA HIS A 473 9.79 26.04 6.19
C HIS A 473 10.40 26.70 7.41
N HIS A 474 11.17 27.77 7.24
CA HIS A 474 11.76 28.52 8.36
C HIS A 474 10.69 28.94 9.36
N LYS A 475 9.57 29.52 8.88
CA LYS A 475 8.49 29.95 9.77
C LYS A 475 7.87 28.77 10.54
N PHE A 476 7.68 27.63 9.88
CA PHE A 476 7.18 26.42 10.52
C PHE A 476 8.17 25.88 11.56
N MET A 477 9.46 25.85 11.24
CA MET A 477 10.51 25.40 12.15
C MET A 477 10.65 26.31 13.37
N ASP A 478 10.52 27.62 13.24
CA ASP A 478 10.48 28.55 14.39
C ASP A 478 9.39 28.17 15.40
N LEU A 479 8.23 27.73 14.91
CA LEU A 479 7.13 27.27 15.76
C LEU A 479 7.43 25.87 16.31
N ARG A 480 7.86 24.93 15.46
CA ARG A 480 8.08 23.51 15.82
C ARG A 480 9.19 23.34 16.85
N THR A 481 10.24 24.15 16.77
CA THR A 481 11.41 24.11 17.66
C THR A 481 11.22 24.91 18.95
N ASN A 482 10.12 25.66 19.07
CA ASN A 482 9.79 26.38 20.29
C ASN A 482 9.58 25.41 21.47
N GLU A 483 10.19 25.70 22.62
CA GLU A 483 10.11 24.86 23.82
C GLU A 483 8.67 24.57 24.29
N LEU A 484 7.74 25.49 24.02
CA LEU A 484 6.33 25.34 24.39
C LEU A 484 5.50 24.58 23.34
N PHE A 485 6.05 24.25 22.17
CA PHE A 485 5.29 23.61 21.09
C PHE A 485 4.66 22.29 21.52
N LEU A 486 5.50 21.39 22.04
CA LEU A 486 5.06 20.07 22.48
C LEU A 486 4.23 20.14 23.78
N PRO A 487 4.64 20.89 24.84
CA PRO A 487 3.80 21.10 26.01
C PRO A 487 2.42 21.68 25.70
N TYR A 488 2.32 22.63 24.76
CA TYR A 488 1.05 23.19 24.30
C TYR A 488 0.18 22.11 23.67
N LEU A 489 0.74 21.33 22.72
CA LEU A 489 -0.02 20.27 22.06
C LEU A 489 -0.47 19.19 23.05
N GLU A 490 0.39 18.84 24.00
CA GLU A 490 0.10 17.87 25.05
C GLU A 490 -1.00 18.30 26.01
N THR A 491 -1.03 19.58 26.37
CA THR A 491 -1.97 20.14 27.36
C THR A 491 -3.29 20.56 26.73
N MET A 492 -3.25 21.19 25.56
CA MET A 492 -4.43 21.80 24.94
C MET A 492 -5.20 20.82 24.04
N SER A 493 -4.53 19.79 23.51
CA SER A 493 -5.17 18.81 22.62
C SER A 493 -5.48 17.49 23.34
N PRO A 494 -6.31 16.61 22.76
CA PRO A 494 -6.55 15.28 23.33
C PRO A 494 -5.37 14.31 23.16
N LEU A 495 -4.15 14.78 22.83
CA LEU A 495 -2.99 13.93 22.55
C LEU A 495 -2.75 12.86 23.63
N LYS A 496 -2.81 13.24 24.91
CA LYS A 496 -2.67 12.30 26.05
C LYS A 496 -3.82 11.30 26.14
N ALA A 497 -5.04 11.73 25.79
CA ALA A 497 -6.22 10.88 25.81
C ALA A 497 -6.24 9.90 24.62
N LEU A 498 -5.60 10.21 23.48
CA LEU A 498 -5.57 9.35 22.30
C LEU A 498 -4.98 7.96 22.59
N SER A 499 -4.05 7.82 23.54
CA SER A 499 -3.50 6.51 23.91
C SER A 499 -4.46 5.64 24.73
N SER A 500 -5.42 6.28 25.39
CA SER A 500 -6.35 5.67 26.34
C SER A 500 -7.69 5.29 25.71
N ILE A 501 -7.95 5.66 24.46
CA ILE A 501 -9.18 5.34 23.74
C ILE A 501 -9.04 4.09 22.86
N ASN A 502 -10.13 3.33 22.75
CA ASN A 502 -10.18 2.04 22.05
C ASN A 502 -10.50 2.16 20.56
N ILE A 503 -9.75 2.99 19.83
CA ILE A 503 -10.03 3.32 18.43
C ILE A 503 -9.16 2.56 17.44
N SER A 504 -7.96 2.11 17.85
CA SER A 504 -7.05 1.40 16.96
C SER A 504 -6.28 0.30 17.68
N SER A 505 -5.88 -0.70 16.92
CA SER A 505 -4.91 -1.73 17.30
C SER A 505 -3.52 -1.14 17.58
N ARG A 506 -3.21 0.05 17.04
CA ARG A 506 -1.88 0.66 17.09
C ARG A 506 -1.64 1.49 18.35
N PRO A 507 -0.42 1.50 18.91
CA PRO A 507 -0.02 2.45 19.92
C PRO A 507 0.16 3.86 19.32
N VAL A 508 -0.07 4.89 20.14
CA VAL A 508 0.02 6.32 19.74
C VAL A 508 1.47 6.81 19.61
N LYS A 509 2.43 6.13 20.24
CA LYS A 509 3.86 6.45 20.25
C LYS A 509 4.67 5.19 19.96
N ARG A 510 5.85 5.34 19.35
CA ARG A 510 6.76 4.22 19.03
C ARG A 510 7.37 3.57 20.28
N ASN A 511 7.64 4.34 21.34
CA ASN A 511 8.26 3.87 22.59
C ASN A 511 7.48 4.33 23.83
N SER A 512 7.06 3.39 24.68
CA SER A 512 6.37 3.68 25.95
C SER A 512 7.37 3.67 27.11
N GLY A 513 7.88 4.83 27.53
CA GLY A 513 8.75 4.92 28.71
C GLY A 513 9.70 6.11 28.82
N ARG A 514 9.81 6.96 27.79
CA ARG A 514 10.62 8.20 27.82
C ARG A 514 9.73 9.44 27.73
N GLU A 515 10.29 10.59 28.13
CA GLU A 515 9.70 11.91 27.91
C GLU A 515 9.32 12.07 26.43
N LEU A 516 8.13 12.62 26.15
CA LEU A 516 7.63 12.68 24.77
C LEU A 516 8.58 13.53 23.93
N ARG A 517 9.06 12.95 22.83
CA ARG A 517 9.74 13.69 21.77
C ARG A 517 8.85 13.77 20.55
N LEU A 518 8.97 14.86 19.80
CA LEU A 518 8.17 15.06 18.59
C LEU A 518 8.47 13.99 17.52
N GLU A 519 9.70 13.49 17.45
CA GLU A 519 10.14 12.39 16.57
C GLU A 519 9.44 11.05 16.88
N ASP A 520 9.06 10.82 18.14
CA ASP A 520 8.34 9.62 18.57
C ASP A 520 6.83 9.68 18.26
N LEU A 521 6.32 10.87 17.92
CA LEU A 521 4.92 11.09 17.61
C LEU A 521 4.61 10.74 16.16
N ARG A 522 3.62 9.86 15.99
CA ARG A 522 3.12 9.44 14.68
C ARG A 522 2.40 10.60 13.97
N ALA A 523 2.51 10.67 12.64
CA ALA A 523 1.82 11.69 11.85
C ALA A 523 0.30 11.67 12.05
N ILE A 524 -0.33 10.49 12.17
CA ILE A 524 -1.78 10.40 12.42
C ILE A 524 -2.18 11.05 13.75
N SER A 525 -1.43 10.79 14.82
CA SER A 525 -1.69 11.34 16.14
C SER A 525 -1.42 12.84 16.17
N PHE A 526 -0.32 13.27 15.55
CA PHE A 526 0.02 14.69 15.39
C PHE A 526 -1.07 15.47 14.66
N VAL A 527 -1.49 15.01 13.48
CA VAL A 527 -2.53 15.68 12.68
C VAL A 527 -3.89 15.64 13.40
N THR A 528 -4.21 14.54 14.08
CA THR A 528 -5.47 14.42 14.85
C THR A 528 -5.51 15.43 16.00
N SER A 529 -4.43 15.57 16.75
CA SER A 529 -4.33 16.54 17.86
C SER A 529 -4.63 17.97 17.40
N TRP A 530 -3.98 18.42 16.33
CA TRP A 530 -4.21 19.74 15.73
C TRP A 530 -5.64 19.91 15.16
N SER A 531 -6.18 18.85 14.55
CA SER A 531 -7.53 18.87 13.99
C SER A 531 -8.60 19.00 15.06
N GLN A 532 -8.42 18.36 16.22
CA GLN A 532 -9.33 18.48 17.36
C GLN A 532 -9.28 19.86 18.01
N LEU A 533 -8.10 20.50 18.00
CA LEU A 533 -7.93 21.90 18.40
C LEU A 533 -8.56 22.91 17.43
N LYS A 534 -9.01 22.47 16.24
CA LYS A 534 -9.41 23.35 15.12
C LYS A 534 -8.29 24.32 14.69
N GLN A 535 -7.04 23.98 15.00
CA GLN A 535 -5.85 24.71 14.63
C GLN A 535 -5.08 23.86 13.62
N ASN A 536 -5.39 24.00 12.33
CA ASN A 536 -4.79 23.18 11.26
C ASN A 536 -3.34 23.63 10.94
N ILE A 537 -2.49 23.78 11.97
CA ILE A 537 -1.07 24.13 11.85
C ILE A 537 -0.36 23.28 10.80
N PRO A 538 -0.50 21.94 10.78
CA PRO A 538 0.19 21.11 9.79
C PRO A 538 -0.29 21.36 8.36
N GLY A 539 -1.50 21.88 8.16
CA GLY A 539 -2.09 22.03 6.83
C GLY A 539 -1.81 23.35 6.13
N PHE A 540 -1.25 24.37 6.79
CA PHE A 540 -1.00 25.67 6.15
C PHE A 540 0.03 26.58 6.85
N TYR A 541 0.50 26.25 8.06
CA TYR A 541 1.35 27.18 8.81
C TYR A 541 2.67 27.44 8.06
N GLY A 542 3.06 28.72 7.96
CA GLY A 542 4.18 29.19 7.15
C GLY A 542 3.80 29.70 5.76
N VAL A 543 2.71 29.18 5.15
CA VAL A 543 2.29 29.55 3.78
C VAL A 543 1.97 31.04 3.68
N GLY A 544 1.24 31.59 4.65
CA GLY A 544 0.87 33.02 4.64
C GLY A 544 2.08 33.95 4.69
N THR A 545 3.12 33.59 5.44
CA THR A 545 4.39 34.34 5.49
C THR A 545 5.09 34.32 4.14
N ALA A 546 5.13 33.15 3.49
CA ALA A 546 5.73 33.01 2.17
C ALA A 546 4.96 33.84 1.12
N LEU A 547 3.63 33.78 1.11
CA LEU A 547 2.80 34.57 0.19
C LEU A 547 2.94 36.08 0.39
N GLN A 548 3.03 36.54 1.65
CA GLN A 548 3.27 37.96 1.95
C GLN A 548 4.61 38.45 1.40
N TRP A 549 5.63 37.59 1.37
CA TRP A 549 6.91 37.91 0.72
C TRP A 549 6.73 38.06 -0.79
N ALA A 550 5.99 37.15 -1.43
CA ALA A 550 5.75 37.21 -2.88
C ALA A 550 4.91 38.42 -3.30
N GLU A 551 3.95 38.86 -2.49
CA GLU A 551 3.15 40.07 -2.79
C GLU A 551 3.99 41.36 -2.79
N LYS A 552 5.08 41.39 -2.03
CA LYS A 552 5.97 42.56 -1.94
C LYS A 552 7.04 42.61 -3.04
N LYS A 553 7.09 41.60 -3.90
CA LYS A 553 8.05 41.41 -4.99
C LYS A 553 7.37 41.76 -6.31
#